data_AF-A0A962D966-F1
#
_entry.id   AF-A0A962D966-F1
#
_cell.length_a   1.000
_cell.length_b   1.000
_cell.length_c   1.000
_cell.angle_alpha   90.00
_cell.angle_beta   90.00
_cell.angle_gamma   90.00
#
_symmetry.space_group_name_H-M   'P 1'
#
loop_
_entity.id
_entity.type
_entity.pdbx_description
1 polymer ?
#
loop_
_entity_poly.entity_id
_entity_poly.type
_entity_poly.pdbx_seq_one_letter_code
_entity_poly.pdbx_strand_id
1 'polypeptide(L)'
;MNMRLSSGLGLLVLWSAQVGAASFTVDSNLDLVDDLPGDGVCDVGPAAPGNPCTLRAAIMEAEANGQADTILIPAGMSINLTLAGSGGTENGDLNIGTDMVIAGFEGAPPGNPALLPLIDASAIADRHFQILGGQVTLRGLRLQGGNSSNSGGSVRIGGGSGTAVRIEHVQLRDNRAAARAGAVLSGGSASLIVEDSLFLRNDGGTAAAGGLAVETNSQVVIRRSTLLDNRASAMPSSTLAVLGNASLRIEDSTVDGSLVRPPIAGLEGAVGIVQFGTSELVLRNVTVSNFAETALDLRDLDGNERTRIGSSVLESDGTACVATGTNLAAADVQIAYSQVRHQSGCLAFYLEGVRNGLADLGPLTDDPPPRLTFSRPPLGPLANVVDRGTPVDDPPADPDLACTDNDQRGGPRPLDADLDGVARCDVGAIETAAPLPFVVNHYADDLTDDLPGDGQCATVPVPGIGPVCTLRAAIMETNALPGLDYIRFAPSAIPVALTLPVTGSVGGALRITEALAIEGNLVNGRPATTISGQMVGQRLLQVPTTDQTVYLRNLALRGGDAVGQVGGAIVLASGELLLDRMELFDNFAGAGGGALAVIG
;
A
#
# COMPACT_ATOMS: atom_id res chain seq x y z
N MET A 1 50.10 80.18 -4.02
CA MET A 1 48.67 79.88 -4.24
C MET A 1 48.60 78.40 -4.60
N ASN A 2 48.55 77.53 -3.59
CA ASN A 2 48.67 76.08 -3.75
C ASN A 2 47.27 75.46 -3.81
N MET A 3 46.91 74.91 -4.96
CA MET A 3 45.66 74.19 -5.19
C MET A 3 45.88 72.72 -4.77
N ARG A 4 45.21 72.28 -3.71
CA ARG A 4 45.13 70.86 -3.32
C ARG A 4 43.88 70.25 -3.95
N LEU A 5 44.04 69.26 -4.82
CA LEU A 5 42.95 68.38 -5.23
C LEU A 5 42.64 67.40 -4.07
N SER A 6 41.39 67.37 -3.63
CA SER A 6 40.86 66.35 -2.73
C SER A 6 40.12 65.28 -3.57
N SER A 7 40.74 64.12 -3.73
CA SER A 7 40.13 62.91 -4.26
C SER A 7 39.23 62.28 -3.19
N GLY A 8 37.91 62.41 -3.38
CA GLY A 8 36.91 61.70 -2.58
C GLY A 8 36.78 60.26 -3.06
N LEU A 9 37.38 59.32 -2.34
CA LEU A 9 37.13 57.89 -2.50
C LEU A 9 35.76 57.59 -1.87
N GLY A 10 34.71 57.50 -2.70
CA GLY A 10 33.39 57.07 -2.26
C GLY A 10 33.41 55.57 -2.00
N LEU A 11 33.37 55.17 -0.73
CA LEU A 11 33.20 53.79 -0.30
C LEU A 11 31.75 53.38 -0.63
N LEU A 12 31.55 52.65 -1.74
CA LEU A 12 30.27 52.02 -2.06
C LEU A 12 30.03 50.91 -1.02
N VAL A 13 29.16 51.18 -0.05
CA VAL A 13 28.64 50.16 0.86
C VAL A 13 27.62 49.37 0.05
N LEU A 14 28.02 48.24 -0.51
CA LEU A 14 27.11 47.24 -1.05
C LEU A 14 26.32 46.68 0.13
N TRP A 15 25.09 47.15 0.31
CA TRP A 15 24.11 46.44 1.13
C TRP A 15 23.84 45.12 0.40
N SER A 16 24.36 44.03 0.94
CA SER A 16 23.84 42.70 0.63
C SER A 16 22.39 42.68 1.13
N ALA A 17 21.44 43.01 0.25
CA ALA A 17 20.05 42.70 0.50
C ALA A 17 20.01 41.18 0.71
N GLN A 18 19.66 40.79 1.93
CA GLN A 18 19.48 39.39 2.27
C GLN A 18 18.23 38.96 1.50
N VAL A 19 18.42 38.40 0.30
CA VAL A 19 17.30 37.94 -0.52
C VAL A 19 16.71 36.74 0.20
N GLY A 20 15.41 36.80 0.46
CA GLY A 20 14.68 35.71 1.10
C GLY A 20 14.18 34.71 0.07
N ALA A 21 13.61 33.62 0.56
CA ALA A 21 12.83 32.71 -0.27
C ALA A 21 11.69 33.49 -0.98
N ALA A 22 11.63 33.38 -2.29
CA ALA A 22 10.63 33.98 -3.16
C ALA A 22 9.53 32.95 -3.49
N SER A 23 8.38 33.46 -3.94
CA SER A 23 7.31 32.64 -4.50
C SER A 23 6.92 33.13 -5.88
N PHE A 24 6.99 32.23 -6.85
CA PHE A 24 6.61 32.48 -8.24
C PHE A 24 5.34 31.67 -8.55
N THR A 25 4.31 32.33 -9.09
CA THR A 25 3.09 31.65 -9.53
C THR A 25 3.09 31.61 -11.05
N VAL A 26 3.09 30.40 -11.61
CA VAL A 26 2.98 30.20 -13.05
C VAL A 26 1.58 30.62 -13.50
N ASP A 27 1.50 31.53 -14.47
CA ASP A 27 0.21 32.00 -15.02
C ASP A 27 0.08 31.74 -16.53
N SER A 28 1.12 31.15 -17.14
CA SER A 28 1.16 30.82 -18.55
C SER A 28 1.65 29.40 -18.80
N ASN A 29 1.02 28.74 -19.77
CA ASN A 29 1.39 27.40 -20.22
C ASN A 29 2.43 27.39 -21.35
N LEU A 30 2.90 28.55 -21.77
CA LEU A 30 3.98 28.66 -22.75
C LEU A 30 5.29 28.15 -22.14
N ASP A 31 6.20 27.68 -23.00
CA ASP A 31 7.57 27.34 -22.62
C ASP A 31 8.53 28.38 -23.19
N LEU A 32 8.79 29.42 -22.40
CA LEU A 32 9.64 30.56 -22.74
C LEU A 32 10.56 30.86 -21.55
N VAL A 33 11.76 31.33 -21.85
CA VAL A 33 12.77 31.73 -20.85
C VAL A 33 12.40 33.04 -20.17
N ASP A 34 12.92 33.24 -18.96
CA ASP A 34 12.88 34.57 -18.31
C ASP A 34 13.71 35.59 -19.11
N ASP A 35 13.24 36.85 -19.21
CA ASP A 35 13.94 37.92 -19.92
C ASP A 35 15.18 38.40 -19.15
N LEU A 36 15.12 38.42 -17.80
CA LEU A 36 16.17 38.92 -16.92
C LEU A 36 16.34 38.06 -15.64
N PRO A 37 16.90 36.83 -15.76
CA PRO A 37 17.21 35.96 -14.63
C PRO A 37 17.83 36.67 -13.41
N GLY A 38 17.14 36.64 -12.27
CA GLY A 38 17.60 37.13 -10.97
C GLY A 38 17.25 38.58 -10.67
N ASP A 39 16.34 39.19 -11.43
CA ASP A 39 15.79 40.51 -11.09
C ASP A 39 14.64 40.43 -10.06
N GLY A 40 14.19 39.20 -9.73
CA GLY A 40 13.16 38.90 -8.75
C GLY A 40 11.75 38.94 -9.32
N VAL A 41 11.60 39.05 -10.65
CA VAL A 41 10.32 39.05 -11.36
C VAL A 41 10.33 37.91 -12.36
N CYS A 42 9.42 36.95 -12.17
CA CYS A 42 9.20 35.92 -13.18
C CYS A 42 8.43 36.52 -14.36
N ASP A 43 9.12 36.86 -15.45
CA ASP A 43 8.49 37.23 -16.70
C ASP A 43 9.32 36.94 -17.96
N VAL A 44 8.62 36.65 -19.04
CA VAL A 44 9.26 36.38 -20.35
C VAL A 44 9.48 37.65 -21.17
N GLY A 45 9.32 38.82 -20.55
CA GLY A 45 9.48 40.14 -21.14
C GLY A 45 8.76 40.30 -22.48
N PRO A 46 9.42 40.86 -23.51
CA PRO A 46 8.80 41.11 -24.81
C PRO A 46 8.53 39.84 -25.63
N ALA A 47 8.95 38.65 -25.17
CA ALA A 47 8.71 37.40 -25.88
C ALA A 47 7.22 37.01 -25.90
N ALA A 48 6.43 37.47 -24.94
CA ALA A 48 4.97 37.32 -24.94
C ALA A 48 4.26 38.53 -24.31
N PRO A 49 3.09 38.95 -24.84
CA PRO A 49 2.36 40.08 -24.29
C PRO A 49 1.82 39.77 -22.88
N GLY A 50 1.89 40.77 -22.00
CA GLY A 50 1.35 40.68 -20.64
C GLY A 50 2.35 40.21 -19.58
N ASN A 51 3.64 40.06 -19.93
CA ASN A 51 4.71 39.60 -19.03
C ASN A 51 4.34 38.30 -18.29
N PRO A 52 3.93 37.24 -19.01
CA PRO A 52 3.53 36.00 -18.35
C PRO A 52 4.71 35.33 -17.65
N CYS A 53 4.41 34.72 -16.51
CA CYS A 53 5.33 33.84 -15.78
C CYS A 53 5.11 32.39 -16.24
N THR A 54 6.07 31.85 -16.98
CA THR A 54 6.09 30.44 -17.38
C THR A 54 6.79 29.59 -16.31
N LEU A 55 6.62 28.26 -16.37
CA LEU A 55 7.37 27.36 -15.48
C LEU A 55 8.89 27.51 -15.65
N ARG A 56 9.35 27.64 -16.90
CA ARG A 56 10.78 27.79 -17.18
C ARG A 56 11.31 29.11 -16.65
N ALA A 57 10.59 30.21 -16.87
CA ALA A 57 10.96 31.52 -16.32
C ALA A 57 11.02 31.48 -14.78
N ALA A 58 10.00 30.88 -14.14
CA ALA A 58 9.97 30.75 -12.68
C ALA A 58 11.16 29.95 -12.11
N ILE A 59 11.59 28.89 -12.80
CA ILE A 59 12.77 28.11 -12.40
C ILE A 59 14.05 28.93 -12.62
N MET A 60 14.17 29.66 -13.73
CA MET A 60 15.32 30.52 -14.01
C MET A 60 15.48 31.61 -12.95
N GLU A 61 14.38 32.24 -12.53
CA GLU A 61 14.38 33.21 -11.42
C GLU A 61 14.80 32.57 -10.09
N ALA A 62 14.24 31.40 -9.77
CA ALA A 62 14.55 30.69 -8.53
C ALA A 62 16.03 30.29 -8.44
N GLU A 63 16.59 29.74 -9.54
CA GLU A 63 18.00 29.37 -9.62
C GLU A 63 18.92 30.58 -9.51
N ALA A 64 18.53 31.74 -10.06
CA ALA A 64 19.30 32.98 -9.95
C ALA A 64 19.25 33.59 -8.54
N ASN A 65 18.14 33.41 -7.81
CA ASN A 65 18.00 33.83 -6.41
C ASN A 65 18.82 32.94 -5.46
N GLY A 66 18.83 31.63 -5.70
CA GLY A 66 19.60 30.66 -4.91
C GLY A 66 19.15 30.54 -3.45
N GLN A 67 17.89 30.88 -3.16
CA GLN A 67 17.22 30.64 -1.88
C GLN A 67 16.24 29.47 -2.01
N ALA A 68 15.61 29.06 -0.90
CA ALA A 68 14.62 28.00 -0.86
C ALA A 68 13.26 28.44 -1.45
N ASP A 69 13.21 28.63 -2.76
CA ASP A 69 12.09 29.26 -3.46
C ASP A 69 10.93 28.31 -3.71
N THR A 70 9.74 28.87 -3.90
CA THR A 70 8.51 28.11 -4.18
C THR A 70 7.89 28.52 -5.50
N ILE A 71 7.73 27.55 -6.40
CA ILE A 71 6.99 27.68 -7.65
C ILE A 71 5.62 27.01 -7.49
N LEU A 72 4.56 27.79 -7.61
CA LEU A 72 3.19 27.32 -7.58
C LEU A 72 2.64 27.23 -9.00
N ILE A 73 2.17 26.04 -9.38
CA ILE A 73 1.49 25.81 -10.66
C ILE A 73 -0.02 25.67 -10.39
N PRO A 74 -0.88 26.52 -10.99
CA PRO A 74 -2.32 26.45 -10.78
C PRO A 74 -2.92 25.09 -11.14
N ALA A 75 -3.89 24.65 -10.34
CA ALA A 75 -4.57 23.37 -10.51
C ALA A 75 -5.11 23.18 -11.94
N GLY A 76 -4.86 22.01 -12.51
CA GLY A 76 -5.32 21.62 -13.84
C GLY A 76 -4.57 22.28 -15.00
N MET A 77 -3.59 23.15 -14.75
CA MET A 77 -2.77 23.75 -15.81
C MET A 77 -2.01 22.66 -16.58
N SER A 78 -1.95 22.79 -17.91
CA SER A 78 -1.21 21.89 -18.79
C SER A 78 -0.10 22.65 -19.49
N ILE A 79 1.15 22.34 -19.16
CA ILE A 79 2.38 22.94 -19.67
C ILE A 79 3.03 21.95 -20.62
N ASN A 80 3.32 22.39 -21.85
CA ASN A 80 4.09 21.61 -22.81
C ASN A 80 5.49 22.21 -22.90
N LEU A 81 6.52 21.45 -22.56
CA LEU A 81 7.89 21.86 -22.83
C LEU A 81 8.12 21.77 -24.34
N THR A 82 8.64 22.83 -24.95
CA THR A 82 8.83 22.94 -26.41
C THR A 82 10.22 23.39 -26.82
N LEU A 83 11.00 23.99 -25.90
CA LEU A 83 12.37 24.39 -26.17
C LEU A 83 13.28 23.17 -26.13
N ALA A 84 13.42 22.46 -27.25
CA ALA A 84 14.31 21.30 -27.36
C ALA A 84 15.79 21.69 -27.35
N GLY A 85 16.65 20.77 -26.92
CA GLY A 85 18.09 20.96 -26.85
C GLY A 85 18.70 20.15 -25.72
N SER A 86 20.02 20.06 -25.67
CA SER A 86 20.76 19.38 -24.60
C SER A 86 21.24 20.35 -23.51
N GLY A 87 20.56 21.50 -23.36
CA GLY A 87 21.11 22.67 -22.68
C GLY A 87 20.69 22.80 -21.22
N GLY A 88 20.75 24.03 -20.72
CA GLY A 88 20.57 24.38 -19.31
C GLY A 88 19.10 24.55 -18.92
N THR A 89 18.84 25.41 -17.93
CA THR A 89 17.49 25.89 -17.61
C THR A 89 16.77 26.53 -18.80
N GLU A 90 17.50 27.00 -19.81
CA GLU A 90 16.98 27.78 -20.94
C GLU A 90 16.40 26.91 -22.06
N ASN A 91 16.81 25.64 -22.17
CA ASN A 91 16.34 24.71 -23.20
C ASN A 91 16.64 23.26 -22.85
N GLY A 92 15.79 22.34 -23.30
CA GLY A 92 15.82 20.94 -22.92
C GLY A 92 15.05 20.74 -21.62
N ASP A 93 15.61 19.89 -20.77
CA ASP A 93 15.12 19.67 -19.41
C ASP A 93 15.30 20.90 -18.52
N LEU A 94 14.62 20.89 -17.37
CA LEU A 94 14.70 21.98 -16.39
C LEU A 94 15.75 21.59 -15.34
N ASN A 95 16.93 22.22 -15.44
CA ASN A 95 18.02 22.04 -14.48
C ASN A 95 17.71 22.73 -13.16
N ILE A 96 17.99 22.05 -12.05
CA ILE A 96 17.77 22.56 -10.69
C ILE A 96 19.02 22.30 -9.87
N GLY A 97 19.71 23.34 -9.43
CA GLY A 97 20.90 23.30 -8.60
C GLY A 97 20.70 23.84 -7.18
N THR A 98 19.56 24.47 -6.91
CA THR A 98 19.26 25.17 -5.66
C THR A 98 18.10 24.53 -4.90
N ASP A 99 17.83 25.02 -3.68
CA ASP A 99 16.71 24.54 -2.87
C ASP A 99 15.40 25.06 -3.47
N MET A 100 14.44 24.18 -3.78
CA MET A 100 13.22 24.60 -4.47
C MET A 100 12.03 23.67 -4.20
N VAL A 101 10.83 24.26 -4.10
CA VAL A 101 9.55 23.55 -4.10
C VAL A 101 8.80 23.86 -5.38
N ILE A 102 8.49 22.84 -6.19
CA ILE A 102 7.56 22.96 -7.33
C ILE A 102 6.27 22.22 -6.95
N ALA A 103 5.19 22.98 -6.76
CA ALA A 103 3.95 22.46 -6.23
C ALA A 103 2.75 22.72 -7.14
N GLY A 104 1.93 21.70 -7.37
CA GLY A 104 0.63 21.81 -8.03
C GLY A 104 -0.55 22.10 -7.09
N PHE A 105 -0.31 22.09 -5.78
CA PHE A 105 -1.29 22.48 -4.76
C PHE A 105 -0.59 22.87 -3.44
N GLU A 106 -1.35 23.59 -2.61
CA GLU A 106 -1.02 23.88 -1.22
C GLU A 106 -1.98 23.14 -0.28
N GLY A 107 -1.47 22.63 0.83
CA GLY A 107 -2.29 21.89 1.80
C GLY A 107 -2.59 20.45 1.37
N ALA A 108 -3.86 20.07 1.35
CA ALA A 108 -4.29 18.70 1.05
C ALA A 108 -4.38 18.44 -0.46
N PRO A 109 -4.03 17.23 -0.94
CA PRO A 109 -4.15 16.88 -2.35
C PRO A 109 -5.60 16.94 -2.85
N PRO A 110 -5.83 17.32 -4.12
CA PRO A 110 -7.17 17.35 -4.69
C PRO A 110 -7.76 15.95 -4.82
N GLY A 111 -9.07 15.79 -4.55
CA GLY A 111 -9.76 14.51 -4.71
C GLY A 111 -9.88 14.01 -6.16
N ASN A 112 -9.64 14.87 -7.15
CA ASN A 112 -9.58 14.49 -8.55
C ASN A 112 -8.13 14.66 -9.07
N PRO A 113 -7.41 13.57 -9.39
CA PRO A 113 -6.04 13.64 -9.89
C PRO A 113 -5.87 14.43 -11.20
N ALA A 114 -6.92 14.63 -11.99
CA ALA A 114 -6.87 15.47 -13.19
C ALA A 114 -6.63 16.96 -12.88
N LEU A 115 -6.86 17.39 -11.63
CA LEU A 115 -6.55 18.75 -11.16
C LEU A 115 -5.08 18.94 -10.81
N LEU A 116 -4.27 17.88 -10.80
CA LEU A 116 -2.81 18.03 -10.73
C LEU A 116 -2.31 18.61 -12.08
N PRO A 117 -1.44 19.64 -12.06
CA PRO A 117 -0.87 20.20 -13.28
C PRO A 117 -0.13 19.14 -14.10
N LEU A 118 -0.33 19.19 -15.42
CA LEU A 118 0.43 18.36 -16.37
C LEU A 118 1.64 19.14 -16.85
N ILE A 119 2.81 18.52 -16.76
CA ILE A 119 4.01 18.94 -17.47
C ILE A 119 4.31 17.83 -18.47
N ASP A 120 4.25 18.16 -19.76
CA ASP A 120 4.49 17.22 -20.86
C ASP A 120 5.81 17.56 -21.57
N ALA A 121 6.75 16.61 -21.56
CA ALA A 121 8.07 16.72 -22.18
C ALA A 121 8.19 15.98 -23.53
N SER A 122 7.09 15.53 -24.13
CA SER A 122 7.11 14.74 -25.37
C SER A 122 7.72 15.46 -26.56
N ALA A 123 7.72 16.80 -26.58
CA ALA A 123 8.23 17.59 -27.70
C ALA A 123 9.74 17.93 -27.60
N ILE A 124 10.40 17.68 -26.47
CA ILE A 124 11.80 18.10 -26.27
C ILE A 124 12.83 16.98 -26.46
N ALA A 125 12.40 15.72 -26.52
CA ALA A 125 13.31 14.55 -26.56
C ALA A 125 14.37 14.57 -25.43
N ASP A 126 13.96 15.03 -24.26
CA ASP A 126 14.71 14.97 -23.00
C ASP A 126 13.74 14.69 -21.84
N ARG A 127 14.25 14.73 -20.62
CA ARG A 127 13.48 14.57 -19.38
C ARG A 127 12.79 15.87 -18.95
N HIS A 128 12.01 15.81 -17.88
CA HIS A 128 11.42 17.00 -17.29
C HIS A 128 12.45 17.76 -16.46
N PHE A 129 13.10 17.06 -15.52
CA PHE A 129 13.96 17.68 -14.52
C PHE A 129 15.31 16.98 -14.40
N GLN A 130 16.34 17.81 -14.27
CA GLN A 130 17.69 17.38 -13.95
C GLN A 130 18.12 18.05 -12.65
N ILE A 131 18.17 17.27 -11.58
CA ILE A 131 18.57 17.75 -10.27
C ILE A 131 20.08 17.64 -10.13
N LEU A 132 20.74 18.78 -10.03
CA LEU A 132 22.19 18.96 -9.91
C LEU A 132 22.63 19.17 -8.46
N GLY A 133 21.73 19.59 -7.57
CA GLY A 133 22.00 19.86 -6.16
C GLY A 133 20.75 20.35 -5.42
N GLY A 134 20.92 20.70 -4.14
CA GLY A 134 19.88 21.33 -3.32
C GLY A 134 18.86 20.37 -2.69
N GLN A 135 17.92 20.96 -1.98
CA GLN A 135 16.75 20.35 -1.37
C GLN A 135 15.53 20.62 -2.29
N VAL A 136 15.12 19.62 -3.06
CA VAL A 136 14.07 19.79 -4.09
C VAL A 136 12.82 19.02 -3.72
N THR A 137 11.66 19.67 -3.73
CA THR A 137 10.35 19.02 -3.57
C THR A 137 9.53 19.18 -4.85
N LEU A 138 9.16 18.05 -5.45
CA LEU A 138 8.17 17.96 -6.53
C LEU A 138 6.87 17.45 -5.93
N ARG A 139 5.84 18.30 -5.85
CA ARG A 139 4.57 17.96 -5.19
C ARG A 139 3.37 18.14 -6.10
N GLY A 140 2.55 17.10 -6.22
CA GLY A 140 1.23 17.22 -6.86
C GLY A 140 1.29 17.48 -8.36
N LEU A 141 2.16 16.76 -9.08
CA LEU A 141 2.39 16.97 -10.52
C LEU A 141 2.03 15.72 -11.32
N ARG A 142 1.68 15.90 -12.59
CA ARG A 142 1.67 14.83 -13.59
C ARG A 142 2.82 15.10 -14.56
N LEU A 143 3.83 14.23 -14.56
CA LEU A 143 5.00 14.30 -15.43
C LEU A 143 4.87 13.24 -16.53
N GLN A 144 4.73 13.69 -17.77
CA GLN A 144 4.41 12.81 -18.90
C GLN A 144 5.36 12.97 -20.08
N GLY A 145 5.68 11.84 -20.72
CA GLY A 145 6.26 11.85 -22.06
C GLY A 145 7.72 12.28 -22.13
N GLY A 146 8.41 12.37 -20.98
CA GLY A 146 9.86 12.58 -20.96
C GLY A 146 10.56 11.44 -21.68
N ASN A 147 11.54 11.76 -22.52
CA ASN A 147 12.21 10.80 -23.40
C ASN A 147 13.70 11.10 -23.49
N SER A 148 14.44 10.66 -22.48
CA SER A 148 15.88 10.90 -22.38
C SER A 148 16.68 9.91 -23.22
N SER A 149 17.68 10.41 -23.96
CA SER A 149 18.71 9.58 -24.60
C SER A 149 19.71 8.98 -23.61
N ASN A 150 19.64 9.37 -22.33
CA ASN A 150 20.44 8.85 -21.23
C ASN A 150 19.53 8.09 -20.23
N SER A 151 19.82 8.22 -18.94
CA SER A 151 19.04 7.62 -17.84
C SER A 151 18.10 8.65 -17.19
N GLY A 152 17.01 8.18 -16.58
CA GLY A 152 16.02 9.03 -15.93
C GLY A 152 15.15 9.76 -16.94
N GLY A 153 14.15 9.06 -17.48
CA GLY A 153 13.32 9.61 -18.56
C GLY A 153 12.43 10.77 -18.14
N SER A 154 12.08 10.88 -16.85
CA SER A 154 11.37 12.04 -16.29
C SER A 154 12.27 12.88 -15.39
N VAL A 155 12.96 12.25 -14.44
CA VAL A 155 13.81 12.93 -13.46
C VAL A 155 15.15 12.22 -13.38
N ARG A 156 16.24 12.99 -13.45
CA ARG A 156 17.57 12.48 -13.13
C ARG A 156 18.18 13.27 -11.99
N ILE A 157 18.51 12.58 -10.91
CA ILE A 157 19.21 13.14 -9.76
C ILE A 157 20.68 12.77 -9.88
N GLY A 158 21.53 13.78 -10.01
CA GLY A 158 22.98 13.61 -10.15
C GLY A 158 23.82 14.46 -9.21
N GLY A 159 23.18 15.16 -8.27
CA GLY A 159 23.88 15.99 -7.28
C GLY A 159 24.62 15.17 -6.23
N GLY A 160 25.58 15.81 -5.54
CA GLY A 160 26.42 15.19 -4.50
C GLY A 160 25.69 14.81 -3.21
N SER A 161 26.44 14.40 -2.17
CA SER A 161 25.93 13.91 -0.87
C SER A 161 25.05 14.87 -0.05
N GLY A 162 24.93 16.13 -0.46
CA GLY A 162 24.04 17.12 0.17
C GLY A 162 22.70 17.29 -0.54
N THR A 163 22.47 16.56 -1.64
CA THR A 163 21.25 16.65 -2.45
C THR A 163 20.16 15.79 -1.82
N ALA A 164 19.00 16.37 -1.55
CA ALA A 164 17.82 15.62 -1.14
C ALA A 164 16.62 15.99 -2.00
N VAL A 165 15.87 14.99 -2.44
CA VAL A 165 14.72 15.15 -3.31
C VAL A 165 13.50 14.49 -2.67
N ARG A 166 12.35 15.17 -2.73
CA ARG A 166 11.04 14.66 -2.34
C ARG A 166 10.13 14.65 -3.56
N ILE A 167 9.56 13.50 -3.87
CA ILE A 167 8.52 13.33 -4.87
C ILE A 167 7.25 12.94 -4.11
N GLU A 168 6.31 13.87 -4.00
CA GLU A 168 5.13 13.74 -3.15
C GLU A 168 3.87 13.87 -4.00
N HIS A 169 3.04 12.83 -4.02
CA HIS A 169 1.78 12.88 -4.75
C HIS A 169 1.94 13.19 -6.25
N VAL A 170 2.92 12.54 -6.90
CA VAL A 170 3.24 12.76 -8.32
C VAL A 170 2.85 11.55 -9.16
N GLN A 171 2.29 11.78 -10.34
CA GLN A 171 2.18 10.76 -11.39
C GLN A 171 3.34 10.90 -12.36
N LEU A 172 4.23 9.90 -12.43
CA LEU A 172 5.25 9.79 -13.45
C LEU A 172 4.79 8.75 -14.47
N ARG A 173 4.36 9.21 -15.64
CA ARG A 173 3.73 8.34 -16.63
C ARG A 173 4.29 8.44 -18.02
N ASP A 174 4.29 7.31 -18.72
CA ASP A 174 4.64 7.25 -20.13
C ASP A 174 6.03 7.87 -20.43
N ASN A 175 6.97 7.78 -19.48
CA ASN A 175 8.33 8.31 -19.63
C ASN A 175 9.28 7.21 -20.11
N ARG A 176 10.33 7.61 -20.85
CA ARG A 176 11.29 6.73 -21.48
C ARG A 176 12.71 7.19 -21.25
N ALA A 177 13.60 6.24 -21.01
CA ALA A 177 15.05 6.44 -21.00
C ALA A 177 15.71 5.43 -21.94
N ALA A 178 16.66 5.86 -22.76
CA ALA A 178 17.42 4.95 -23.62
C ALA A 178 18.45 4.10 -22.86
N ALA A 179 18.88 4.55 -21.67
CA ALA A 179 19.75 3.81 -20.76
C ALA A 179 18.95 3.19 -19.60
N ARG A 180 19.01 3.76 -18.39
CA ARG A 180 18.38 3.24 -17.16
C ARG A 180 17.21 4.09 -16.69
N ALA A 181 16.28 3.49 -15.96
CA ALA A 181 15.16 4.15 -15.29
C ALA A 181 14.30 5.03 -16.22
N GLY A 182 13.26 4.44 -16.78
CA GLY A 182 12.29 5.14 -17.61
C GLY A 182 11.66 6.36 -16.93
N ALA A 183 11.47 6.34 -15.61
CA ALA A 183 11.01 7.51 -14.86
C ALA A 183 12.12 8.24 -14.11
N VAL A 184 12.72 7.60 -13.08
CA VAL A 184 13.59 8.29 -12.12
C VAL A 184 14.92 7.56 -11.95
N LEU A 185 16.02 8.23 -12.25
CA LEU A 185 17.34 7.79 -11.85
C LEU A 185 17.80 8.57 -10.61
N SER A 186 18.16 7.86 -9.53
CA SER A 186 18.81 8.44 -8.36
C SER A 186 20.29 8.05 -8.30
N GLY A 187 21.17 9.03 -8.52
CA GLY A 187 22.63 8.89 -8.46
C GLY A 187 23.31 10.01 -7.65
N GLY A 188 24.64 9.99 -7.61
CA GLY A 188 25.45 11.06 -7.01
C GLY A 188 25.55 11.09 -5.48
N SER A 189 25.17 10.00 -4.80
CA SER A 189 25.04 9.93 -3.33
C SER A 189 23.91 10.78 -2.77
N ALA A 190 22.87 11.05 -3.57
CA ALA A 190 21.70 11.82 -3.16
C ALA A 190 20.74 11.00 -2.27
N SER A 191 19.89 11.69 -1.53
CA SER A 191 18.71 11.10 -0.87
C SER A 191 17.44 11.39 -1.66
N LEU A 192 16.60 10.39 -1.88
CA LEU A 192 15.29 10.56 -2.50
C LEU A 192 14.21 9.90 -1.64
N ILE A 193 13.15 10.64 -1.37
CA ILE A 193 11.93 10.15 -0.74
C ILE A 193 10.80 10.26 -1.76
N VAL A 194 10.08 9.16 -1.98
CA VAL A 194 8.90 9.10 -2.84
C VAL A 194 7.71 8.67 -2.02
N GLU A 195 6.66 9.50 -1.98
CA GLU A 195 5.48 9.25 -1.16
C GLU A 195 4.20 9.47 -1.96
N ASP A 196 3.20 8.61 -1.73
CA ASP A 196 1.83 8.75 -2.24
C ASP A 196 1.78 8.95 -3.77
N SER A 197 2.73 8.33 -4.50
CA SER A 197 3.01 8.60 -5.92
C SER A 197 2.78 7.37 -6.80
N LEU A 198 2.61 7.62 -8.11
CA LEU A 198 2.31 6.60 -9.11
C LEU A 198 3.35 6.62 -10.24
N PHE A 199 4.02 5.48 -10.47
CA PHE A 199 4.86 5.23 -11.64
C PHE A 199 4.09 4.35 -12.60
N LEU A 200 3.63 4.92 -13.70
CA LEU A 200 2.72 4.25 -14.62
C LEU A 200 3.31 4.20 -16.03
N ARG A 201 3.55 3.00 -16.55
CA ARG A 201 3.95 2.82 -17.95
C ARG A 201 5.27 3.50 -18.36
N ASN A 202 6.27 3.47 -17.49
CA ASN A 202 7.59 3.98 -17.83
C ASN A 202 8.49 2.90 -18.44
N ASP A 203 9.33 3.27 -19.41
CA ASP A 203 10.15 2.37 -20.22
C ASP A 203 11.66 2.67 -20.08
N GLY A 204 12.40 1.71 -19.56
CA GLY A 204 13.86 1.72 -19.47
C GLY A 204 14.51 1.02 -20.67
N GLY A 205 15.66 1.52 -21.10
CA GLY A 205 16.37 1.02 -22.26
C GLY A 205 17.35 -0.11 -21.92
N THR A 206 18.62 0.09 -22.28
CA THR A 206 19.64 -0.99 -22.35
C THR A 206 20.23 -1.41 -21.01
N ALA A 207 19.83 -0.78 -19.90
CA ALA A 207 20.25 -1.18 -18.56
C ALA A 207 19.14 -0.89 -17.53
N ALA A 208 19.08 -1.74 -16.49
CA ALA A 208 17.98 -1.98 -15.54
C ALA A 208 17.00 -0.83 -15.16
N ALA A 209 15.78 -1.27 -14.83
CA ALA A 209 14.59 -0.55 -14.35
C ALA A 209 13.79 0.28 -15.37
N GLY A 210 12.52 -0.09 -15.55
CA GLY A 210 11.52 0.72 -16.24
C GLY A 210 11.03 1.90 -15.42
N GLY A 211 10.88 1.72 -14.11
CA GLY A 211 10.41 2.75 -13.19
C GLY A 211 11.55 3.57 -12.63
N LEU A 212 12.29 2.98 -11.68
CA LEU A 212 13.31 3.69 -10.90
C LEU A 212 14.57 2.85 -10.72
N ALA A 213 15.73 3.49 -10.89
CA ALA A 213 17.04 2.89 -10.59
C ALA A 213 17.78 3.73 -9.55
N VAL A 214 18.48 3.05 -8.65
CA VAL A 214 19.32 3.65 -7.60
C VAL A 214 20.76 3.22 -7.76
N GLU A 215 21.67 4.20 -7.79
CA GLU A 215 23.09 3.95 -8.00
C GLU A 215 23.98 4.95 -7.22
N THR A 216 25.29 4.75 -7.30
CA THR A 216 26.32 5.70 -6.82
C THR A 216 26.12 6.10 -5.35
N ASN A 217 25.93 5.15 -4.44
CA ASN A 217 25.72 5.38 -3.00
C ASN A 217 24.46 6.19 -2.65
N SER A 218 23.50 6.33 -3.56
CA SER A 218 22.25 7.05 -3.28
C SER A 218 21.34 6.24 -2.37
N GLN A 219 20.48 6.94 -1.63
CA GLN A 219 19.52 6.35 -0.70
C GLN A 219 18.10 6.72 -1.13
N VAL A 220 17.27 5.71 -1.38
CA VAL A 220 15.89 5.91 -1.82
C VAL A 220 14.93 5.26 -0.84
N VAL A 221 13.89 6.00 -0.46
CA VAL A 221 12.76 5.48 0.30
C VAL A 221 11.47 5.70 -0.47
N ILE A 222 10.71 4.64 -0.71
CA ILE A 222 9.40 4.67 -1.37
C ILE A 222 8.34 4.28 -0.34
N ARG A 223 7.30 5.11 -0.17
CA ARG A 223 6.19 4.83 0.75
C ARG A 223 4.85 5.04 0.07
N ARG A 224 3.86 4.22 0.44
CA ARG A 224 2.45 4.38 0.03
C ARG A 224 2.32 4.68 -1.46
N SER A 225 3.09 3.99 -2.29
CA SER A 225 3.23 4.31 -3.72
C SER A 225 2.96 3.09 -4.57
N THR A 226 2.65 3.31 -5.84
CA THR A 226 2.40 2.24 -6.80
C THR A 226 3.35 2.33 -7.98
N LEU A 227 3.95 1.21 -8.35
CA LEU A 227 4.67 1.05 -9.61
C LEU A 227 3.93 0.02 -10.46
N LEU A 228 3.31 0.49 -11.54
CA LEU A 228 2.43 -0.30 -12.40
C LEU A 228 2.90 -0.25 -13.86
N ASP A 229 3.09 -1.43 -14.44
CA ASP A 229 3.41 -1.62 -15.86
C ASP A 229 4.68 -0.89 -16.33
N ASN A 230 5.72 -0.83 -15.49
CA ASN A 230 7.00 -0.26 -15.90
C ASN A 230 7.89 -1.36 -16.48
N ARG A 231 8.49 -1.11 -17.65
CA ARG A 231 9.16 -2.16 -18.46
C ARG A 231 10.58 -1.76 -18.81
N ALA A 232 11.43 -2.74 -19.06
CA ALA A 232 12.80 -2.52 -19.51
C ALA A 232 13.19 -3.46 -20.66
N SER A 233 14.14 -3.03 -21.50
CA SER A 233 14.50 -3.75 -22.73
C SER A 233 15.72 -4.67 -22.65
N ALA A 234 16.38 -4.74 -21.50
CA ALA A 234 17.59 -5.53 -21.28
C ALA A 234 17.51 -6.33 -19.98
N MET A 235 18.15 -7.51 -19.95
CA MET A 235 18.06 -8.47 -18.85
C MET A 235 19.01 -8.15 -17.69
N PRO A 236 18.54 -8.18 -16.43
CA PRO A 236 17.15 -8.41 -16.03
C PRO A 236 16.26 -7.18 -16.29
N SER A 237 15.13 -7.39 -16.98
CA SER A 237 14.17 -6.35 -17.34
C SER A 237 13.21 -6.07 -16.18
N SER A 238 13.65 -5.17 -15.29
CA SER A 238 12.96 -4.93 -14.02
C SER A 238 12.08 -3.68 -13.99
N THR A 239 11.15 -3.62 -13.04
CA THR A 239 10.46 -2.37 -12.66
C THR A 239 11.40 -1.48 -11.87
N LEU A 240 12.11 -2.06 -10.90
CA LEU A 240 13.02 -1.38 -9.98
C LEU A 240 14.41 -2.02 -9.98
N ALA A 241 15.44 -1.21 -9.77
CA ALA A 241 16.80 -1.70 -9.62
C ALA A 241 17.60 -0.90 -8.58
N VAL A 242 18.35 -1.60 -7.73
CA VAL A 242 19.34 -1.01 -6.81
C VAL A 242 20.71 -1.62 -7.10
N LEU A 243 21.73 -0.77 -7.28
CA LEU A 243 23.04 -1.18 -7.79
C LEU A 243 24.21 -0.57 -7.01
N GLY A 244 25.31 -1.32 -6.95
CA GLY A 244 26.52 -0.88 -6.25
C GLY A 244 26.23 -0.63 -4.77
N ASN A 245 26.86 0.34 -4.14
CA ASN A 245 26.64 0.63 -2.72
C ASN A 245 25.38 1.48 -2.44
N ALA A 246 24.36 1.42 -3.30
CA ALA A 246 23.11 2.17 -3.12
C ALA A 246 22.15 1.46 -2.16
N SER A 247 21.18 2.19 -1.61
CA SER A 247 20.15 1.67 -0.72
C SER A 247 18.75 1.99 -1.25
N LEU A 248 17.87 0.99 -1.28
CA LEU A 248 16.46 1.12 -1.63
C LEU A 248 15.60 0.52 -0.52
N ARG A 249 14.80 1.35 0.13
CA ARG A 249 13.75 0.93 1.07
C ARG A 249 12.38 1.17 0.45
N ILE A 250 11.51 0.18 0.52
CA ILE A 250 10.12 0.25 0.07
C ILE A 250 9.23 -0.17 1.23
N GLU A 251 8.29 0.70 1.60
CA GLU A 251 7.35 0.48 2.68
C GLU A 251 5.92 0.69 2.16
N ASP A 252 4.99 -0.17 2.56
CA ASP A 252 3.55 0.05 2.38
C ASP A 252 3.17 0.34 0.92
N SER A 253 3.74 -0.39 -0.02
CA SER A 253 3.67 -0.04 -1.45
C SER A 253 3.40 -1.26 -2.33
N THR A 254 2.82 -0.99 -3.50
CA THR A 254 2.47 -2.01 -4.48
C THR A 254 3.37 -1.89 -5.71
N VAL A 255 4.02 -2.99 -6.07
CA VAL A 255 4.82 -3.14 -7.28
C VAL A 255 4.16 -4.23 -8.11
N ASP A 256 3.51 -3.85 -9.22
CA ASP A 256 2.66 -4.76 -9.96
C ASP A 256 2.97 -4.79 -11.46
N GLY A 257 3.16 -6.00 -11.98
CA GLY A 257 3.49 -6.25 -13.38
C GLY A 257 2.27 -6.33 -14.32
N SER A 258 1.05 -5.99 -13.87
CA SER A 258 -0.14 -5.99 -14.74
C SER A 258 0.06 -5.05 -15.92
N LEU A 259 -0.14 -5.60 -17.11
CA LEU A 259 -0.03 -4.83 -18.34
C LEU A 259 -1.27 -3.96 -18.50
N VAL A 260 -1.11 -2.65 -18.39
CA VAL A 260 -2.17 -1.67 -18.68
C VAL A 260 -2.02 -1.05 -20.08
N ARG A 261 -0.95 -1.38 -20.80
CA ARG A 261 -0.80 -1.19 -22.26
C ARG A 261 -0.47 -2.50 -22.98
N PRO A 262 -0.73 -2.62 -24.29
CA PRO A 262 -0.34 -3.80 -25.06
C PRO A 262 1.15 -4.15 -24.91
N PRO A 263 1.54 -5.43 -25.04
CA PRO A 263 2.94 -5.83 -25.07
C PRO A 263 3.74 -5.08 -26.14
N ILE A 264 4.97 -4.69 -25.83
CA ILE A 264 5.89 -4.03 -26.76
C ILE A 264 7.07 -4.97 -26.99
N ALA A 265 7.39 -5.27 -28.24
CA ALA A 265 8.47 -6.21 -28.55
C ALA A 265 9.82 -5.74 -27.98
N GLY A 266 10.47 -6.60 -27.19
CA GLY A 266 11.74 -6.29 -26.53
C GLY A 266 11.63 -5.30 -25.37
N LEU A 267 10.43 -5.00 -24.86
CA LEU A 267 10.22 -4.22 -23.65
C LEU A 267 9.28 -5.02 -22.73
N GLU A 268 9.84 -5.55 -21.65
CA GLU A 268 9.13 -6.47 -20.76
C GLU A 268 9.17 -5.95 -19.32
N GLY A 269 8.06 -6.13 -18.60
CA GLY A 269 8.02 -6.00 -17.15
C GLY A 269 8.16 -7.39 -16.54
N ALA A 270 9.24 -8.10 -16.87
CA ALA A 270 9.39 -9.51 -16.53
C ALA A 270 9.80 -9.71 -15.07
N VAL A 271 10.56 -8.75 -14.52
CA VAL A 271 11.05 -8.77 -13.15
C VAL A 271 10.48 -7.59 -12.34
N GLY A 272 10.10 -7.83 -11.09
CA GLY A 272 9.69 -6.76 -10.18
C GLY A 272 10.88 -5.90 -9.75
N ILE A 273 11.67 -6.44 -8.82
CA ILE A 273 12.79 -5.74 -8.18
C ILE A 273 14.07 -6.53 -8.42
N VAL A 274 15.15 -5.82 -8.76
CA VAL A 274 16.48 -6.40 -8.87
C VAL A 274 17.44 -5.69 -7.92
N GLN A 275 18.22 -6.48 -7.18
CA GLN A 275 19.34 -6.02 -6.37
C GLN A 275 20.65 -6.58 -6.92
N PHE A 276 21.69 -5.77 -6.96
CA PHE A 276 23.02 -6.17 -7.44
C PHE A 276 24.12 -5.92 -6.41
N GLY A 277 24.92 -6.95 -6.16
CA GLY A 277 26.17 -6.87 -5.40
C GLY A 277 25.98 -6.18 -4.05
N THR A 278 26.87 -5.25 -3.72
CA THR A 278 27.00 -4.56 -2.42
C THR A 278 25.86 -3.60 -2.02
N SER A 279 24.69 -3.69 -2.66
CA SER A 279 23.55 -2.80 -2.40
C SER A 279 22.75 -3.24 -1.19
N GLU A 280 21.98 -2.29 -0.66
CA GLU A 280 20.98 -2.52 0.38
C GLU A 280 19.57 -2.49 -0.20
N LEU A 281 18.76 -3.50 0.16
CA LEU A 281 17.34 -3.57 -0.16
C LEU A 281 16.53 -3.86 1.11
N VAL A 282 15.51 -3.05 1.36
CA VAL A 282 14.54 -3.27 2.44
C VAL A 282 13.13 -3.24 1.86
N LEU A 283 12.37 -4.33 2.05
CA LEU A 283 10.95 -4.42 1.72
C LEU A 283 10.16 -4.68 3.00
N ARG A 284 9.26 -3.76 3.35
CA ARG A 284 8.38 -3.90 4.52
C ARG A 284 6.95 -3.66 4.11
N ASN A 285 6.08 -4.65 4.32
CA ASN A 285 4.67 -4.52 3.95
C ASN A 285 4.50 -4.13 2.47
N VAL A 286 5.21 -4.85 1.58
CA VAL A 286 5.20 -4.58 0.13
C VAL A 286 4.48 -5.70 -0.59
N THR A 287 3.64 -5.38 -1.57
CA THR A 287 3.07 -6.36 -2.49
C THR A 287 3.81 -6.30 -3.82
N VAL A 288 4.58 -7.34 -4.15
CA VAL A 288 5.23 -7.50 -5.46
C VAL A 288 4.55 -8.64 -6.20
N SER A 289 3.77 -8.33 -7.22
CA SER A 289 2.87 -9.30 -7.87
C SER A 289 2.78 -9.18 -9.39
N ASN A 290 2.28 -10.24 -10.02
CA ASN A 290 1.93 -10.28 -11.44
C ASN A 290 3.13 -10.05 -12.40
N PHE A 291 4.30 -10.59 -12.04
CA PHE A 291 5.49 -10.60 -12.90
C PHE A 291 5.60 -11.93 -13.66
N ALA A 292 5.97 -11.87 -14.94
CA ALA A 292 6.03 -13.06 -15.79
C ALA A 292 7.19 -14.01 -15.40
N GLU A 293 8.31 -13.46 -14.90
CA GLU A 293 9.48 -14.26 -14.52
C GLU A 293 9.64 -14.32 -13.01
N THR A 294 9.99 -13.18 -12.39
CA THR A 294 10.46 -13.14 -11.00
C THR A 294 9.97 -11.89 -10.29
N ALA A 295 9.47 -12.01 -9.06
CA ALA A 295 9.11 -10.84 -8.26
C ALA A 295 10.38 -10.13 -7.74
N LEU A 296 11.35 -10.91 -7.25
CA LEU A 296 12.62 -10.44 -6.70
C LEU A 296 13.82 -11.24 -7.22
N ASP A 297 14.78 -10.56 -7.85
CA ASP A 297 16.04 -11.13 -8.34
C ASP A 297 17.24 -10.52 -7.59
N LEU A 298 17.89 -11.35 -6.76
CA LEU A 298 19.06 -10.99 -5.97
C LEU A 298 20.32 -11.51 -6.68
N ARG A 299 21.21 -10.60 -7.07
CA ARG A 299 22.37 -10.92 -7.92
C ARG A 299 23.70 -10.54 -7.31
N ASP A 300 24.72 -11.30 -7.70
CA ASP A 300 26.12 -11.11 -7.31
C ASP A 300 26.33 -11.09 -5.78
N LEU A 301 25.56 -11.91 -5.07
CA LEU A 301 25.64 -12.06 -3.62
C LEU A 301 26.98 -12.65 -3.18
N ASP A 302 27.66 -11.97 -2.27
CA ASP A 302 28.99 -12.37 -1.78
C ASP A 302 29.22 -12.10 -0.29
N GLY A 303 28.22 -11.54 0.40
CA GLY A 303 28.27 -11.16 1.81
C GLY A 303 28.55 -9.69 2.08
N ASN A 304 28.63 -8.86 1.04
CA ASN A 304 28.79 -7.41 1.15
C ASN A 304 27.50 -6.63 0.87
N GLU A 305 26.44 -7.30 0.46
CA GLU A 305 25.07 -6.79 0.35
C GLU A 305 24.35 -6.73 1.70
N ARG A 306 23.18 -6.09 1.74
CA ARG A 306 22.19 -6.28 2.82
C ARG A 306 20.78 -6.36 2.26
N THR A 307 20.02 -7.38 2.65
CA THR A 307 18.63 -7.54 2.20
C THR A 307 17.72 -7.90 3.37
N ARG A 308 16.65 -7.13 3.58
CA ARG A 308 15.60 -7.40 4.58
C ARG A 308 14.22 -7.37 3.96
N ILE A 309 13.46 -8.43 4.14
CA ILE A 309 12.11 -8.56 3.61
C ILE A 309 11.21 -9.05 4.74
N GLY A 310 10.34 -8.16 5.22
CA GLY A 310 9.38 -8.43 6.29
C GLY A 310 7.96 -8.20 5.82
N SER A 311 7.03 -9.06 6.24
CA SER A 311 5.58 -8.86 6.01
C SER A 311 5.24 -8.55 4.56
N SER A 312 5.91 -9.16 3.58
CA SER A 312 5.76 -8.80 2.16
C SER A 312 5.31 -9.97 1.29
N VAL A 313 4.58 -9.65 0.21
CA VAL A 313 4.15 -10.62 -0.80
C VAL A 313 5.12 -10.61 -1.96
N LEU A 314 5.60 -11.78 -2.37
CA LEU A 314 6.39 -12.01 -3.58
C LEU A 314 5.67 -13.05 -4.45
N GLU A 315 5.05 -12.59 -5.54
CA GLU A 315 4.36 -13.44 -6.51
C GLU A 315 4.79 -13.17 -7.95
N SER A 316 5.11 -14.23 -8.68
CA SER A 316 5.31 -14.23 -10.12
C SER A 316 4.74 -15.51 -10.75
N ASP A 317 4.61 -15.53 -12.07
CA ASP A 317 4.26 -16.74 -12.83
C ASP A 317 5.41 -17.76 -12.84
N GLY A 318 6.65 -17.28 -12.75
CA GLY A 318 7.85 -18.09 -12.58
C GLY A 318 8.25 -18.31 -11.12
N THR A 319 9.54 -18.21 -10.83
CA THR A 319 10.06 -18.30 -9.45
C THR A 319 9.97 -16.92 -8.80
N ALA A 320 9.21 -16.75 -7.71
CA ALA A 320 9.02 -15.41 -7.14
C ALA A 320 10.30 -14.79 -6.59
N CYS A 321 11.22 -15.59 -6.05
CA CYS A 321 12.49 -15.10 -5.52
C CYS A 321 13.66 -15.92 -6.03
N VAL A 322 14.60 -15.26 -6.69
CA VAL A 322 15.84 -15.82 -7.23
C VAL A 322 17.02 -15.19 -6.49
N ALA A 323 18.00 -16.00 -6.12
CA ALA A 323 19.25 -15.52 -5.55
C ALA A 323 20.45 -16.20 -6.22
N THR A 324 21.43 -15.38 -6.62
CA THR A 324 22.64 -15.82 -7.32
C THR A 324 23.86 -15.06 -6.80
N GLY A 325 25.00 -15.74 -6.73
CA GLY A 325 26.19 -15.14 -6.17
C GLY A 325 27.38 -16.09 -6.11
N THR A 326 28.55 -15.54 -5.79
CA THR A 326 29.78 -16.32 -5.66
C THR A 326 29.92 -16.94 -4.27
N ASN A 327 29.22 -16.40 -3.26
CA ASN A 327 29.25 -16.89 -1.89
C ASN A 327 27.91 -16.70 -1.16
N LEU A 328 26.88 -17.45 -1.58
CA LEU A 328 25.54 -17.40 -0.97
C LEU A 328 25.51 -17.73 0.53
N ALA A 329 26.51 -18.45 1.04
CA ALA A 329 26.59 -18.78 2.47
C ALA A 329 27.02 -17.60 3.34
N ALA A 330 27.69 -16.59 2.76
CA ALA A 330 28.07 -15.36 3.45
C ALA A 330 27.05 -14.23 3.24
N ALA A 331 26.08 -14.41 2.33
CA ALA A 331 25.11 -13.40 1.95
C ALA A 331 24.28 -12.91 3.15
N ASP A 332 24.19 -11.58 3.35
CA ASP A 332 23.37 -10.98 4.40
C ASP A 332 21.94 -10.73 3.90
N VAL A 333 21.19 -11.81 3.72
CA VAL A 333 19.79 -11.80 3.28
C VAL A 333 18.91 -12.42 4.35
N GLN A 334 17.85 -11.73 4.74
CA GLN A 334 16.84 -12.24 5.68
C GLN A 334 15.44 -11.95 5.15
N ILE A 335 14.63 -13.00 5.07
CA ILE A 335 13.23 -12.95 4.65
C ILE A 335 12.40 -13.55 5.77
N ALA A 336 11.47 -12.79 6.34
CA ALA A 336 10.64 -13.22 7.47
C ALA A 336 9.18 -12.82 7.25
N TYR A 337 8.26 -13.57 7.86
CA TYR A 337 6.83 -13.23 7.90
C TYR A 337 6.23 -12.89 6.54
N SER A 338 6.66 -13.56 5.47
CA SER A 338 6.37 -13.16 4.09
C SER A 338 5.71 -14.29 3.30
N GLN A 339 4.89 -13.94 2.31
CA GLN A 339 4.21 -14.89 1.43
C GLN A 339 4.97 -14.96 0.12
N VAL A 340 5.57 -16.11 -0.18
CA VAL A 340 6.40 -16.28 -1.39
C VAL A 340 5.83 -17.41 -2.23
N ARG A 341 5.37 -17.07 -3.43
CA ARG A 341 4.84 -18.06 -4.38
C ARG A 341 5.99 -18.76 -5.12
N HIS A 342 5.96 -20.09 -5.16
CA HIS A 342 6.98 -20.92 -5.85
C HIS A 342 8.41 -20.79 -5.26
N GLN A 343 8.81 -21.77 -4.45
CA GLN A 343 10.05 -21.76 -3.66
C GLN A 343 11.22 -22.48 -4.34
N SER A 344 12.16 -21.75 -4.95
CA SER A 344 13.44 -22.39 -5.33
C SER A 344 14.69 -21.53 -5.17
N GLY A 345 14.64 -20.21 -5.36
CA GLY A 345 15.86 -19.40 -5.37
C GLY A 345 16.34 -18.87 -4.02
N CYS A 346 15.43 -18.56 -3.09
CA CYS A 346 15.76 -17.86 -1.84
C CYS A 346 15.53 -18.66 -0.55
N LEU A 347 15.30 -19.97 -0.66
CA LEU A 347 14.97 -20.83 0.49
C LEU A 347 16.03 -20.78 1.61
N ALA A 348 17.30 -20.61 1.25
CA ALA A 348 18.40 -20.52 2.20
C ALA A 348 18.35 -19.28 3.11
N PHE A 349 17.52 -18.28 2.78
CA PHE A 349 17.41 -17.00 3.47
C PHE A 349 16.10 -16.83 4.26
N TYR A 350 15.27 -17.87 4.28
CA TYR A 350 14.00 -17.82 5.00
C TYR A 350 14.22 -17.98 6.50
N LEU A 351 13.61 -17.06 7.24
CA LEU A 351 13.47 -17.09 8.68
C LEU A 351 12.04 -17.51 9.05
N GLU A 352 11.63 -17.22 10.28
CA GLU A 352 10.30 -17.49 10.78
C GLU A 352 9.20 -16.79 9.95
N GLY A 353 8.03 -17.43 9.88
CA GLY A 353 6.83 -16.86 9.29
C GLY A 353 6.80 -16.81 7.77
N VAL A 354 7.81 -17.32 7.05
CA VAL A 354 7.76 -17.40 5.58
C VAL A 354 6.88 -18.56 5.14
N ARG A 355 5.92 -18.27 4.26
CA ARG A 355 4.93 -19.23 3.75
C ARG A 355 5.05 -19.40 2.25
N ASN A 356 4.80 -20.62 1.78
CA ASN A 356 4.71 -20.95 0.36
C ASN A 356 3.25 -21.00 -0.06
N GLY A 357 2.94 -20.48 -1.24
CA GLY A 357 1.65 -20.68 -1.87
C GLY A 357 1.14 -19.40 -2.51
N LEU A 358 -0.12 -19.44 -2.94
CA LEU A 358 -0.83 -18.26 -3.42
C LEU A 358 -1.09 -17.31 -2.26
N ALA A 359 -0.99 -16.02 -2.54
CA ALA A 359 -1.30 -14.96 -1.58
C ALA A 359 -2.82 -14.71 -1.42
N ASP A 360 -3.66 -15.28 -2.29
CA ASP A 360 -5.11 -15.05 -2.31
C ASP A 360 -5.47 -13.56 -2.36
N LEU A 361 -4.83 -12.86 -3.30
CA LEU A 361 -5.06 -11.46 -3.60
C LEU A 361 -6.18 -11.28 -4.62
N GLY A 362 -6.97 -10.23 -4.44
CA GLY A 362 -7.98 -9.78 -5.38
C GLY A 362 -7.41 -9.09 -6.63
N PRO A 363 -8.31 -8.59 -7.50
CA PRO A 363 -7.89 -7.78 -8.65
C PRO A 363 -7.18 -6.50 -8.19
N LEU A 364 -6.38 -5.93 -9.07
CA LEU A 364 -5.80 -4.60 -8.87
C LEU A 364 -6.91 -3.55 -8.89
N THR A 365 -7.00 -2.73 -7.85
CA THR A 365 -8.03 -1.69 -7.68
C THR A 365 -7.40 -0.35 -7.36
N ASP A 366 -8.03 0.75 -7.81
CA ASP A 366 -7.68 2.11 -7.39
C ASP A 366 -7.88 2.28 -5.87
N ASP A 367 -6.92 2.88 -5.19
CA ASP A 367 -7.11 3.29 -3.80
C ASP A 367 -8.05 4.52 -3.75
N PRO A 368 -8.90 4.65 -2.71
CA PRO A 368 -9.84 5.75 -2.64
C PRO A 368 -9.16 7.14 -2.70
N PRO A 369 -9.76 8.12 -3.38
CA PRO A 369 -9.27 9.49 -3.39
C PRO A 369 -9.05 10.06 -1.98
N PRO A 370 -8.08 10.97 -1.80
CA PRO A 370 -7.32 11.66 -2.84
C PRO A 370 -6.11 10.88 -3.40
N ARG A 371 -5.91 9.61 -3.04
CA ARG A 371 -4.73 8.82 -3.43
C ARG A 371 -4.60 8.64 -4.95
N LEU A 372 -3.36 8.46 -5.41
CA LEU A 372 -3.02 8.17 -6.82
C LEU A 372 -2.75 6.69 -7.07
N THR A 373 -2.77 5.89 -6.01
CA THR A 373 -2.20 4.55 -5.96
C THR A 373 -3.22 3.48 -6.30
N PHE A 374 -2.71 2.30 -6.62
CA PHE A 374 -3.45 1.07 -6.79
C PHE A 374 -2.91 0.03 -5.83
N SER A 375 -3.78 -0.84 -5.36
CA SER A 375 -3.42 -1.94 -4.48
C SER A 375 -4.14 -3.22 -4.87
N ARG A 376 -3.65 -4.35 -4.35
CA ARG A 376 -4.36 -5.63 -4.40
C ARG A 376 -4.86 -5.97 -3.01
N PRO A 377 -6.13 -5.73 -2.69
CA PRO A 377 -6.68 -6.16 -1.42
C PRO A 377 -6.71 -7.70 -1.35
N PRO A 378 -6.52 -8.31 -0.17
CA PRO A 378 -6.77 -9.74 0.01
C PRO A 378 -8.22 -10.13 -0.37
N LEU A 379 -8.45 -11.36 -0.81
CA LEU A 379 -9.77 -11.85 -1.23
C LEU A 379 -10.80 -11.88 -0.10
N GLY A 380 -10.35 -11.83 1.14
CA GLY A 380 -11.18 -11.75 2.34
C GLY A 380 -10.34 -11.99 3.59
N PRO A 381 -10.97 -11.96 4.78
CA PRO A 381 -10.26 -12.08 6.05
C PRO A 381 -9.55 -13.42 6.30
N LEU A 382 -9.83 -14.44 5.50
CA LEU A 382 -9.17 -15.76 5.60
C LEU A 382 -8.12 -15.99 4.50
N ALA A 383 -7.79 -14.96 3.72
CA ALA A 383 -6.75 -15.07 2.68
C ALA A 383 -5.39 -15.41 3.30
N ASN A 384 -4.53 -16.09 2.55
CA ASN A 384 -3.22 -16.57 3.04
C ASN A 384 -2.26 -15.46 3.50
N VAL A 385 -2.56 -14.20 3.23
CA VAL A 385 -1.78 -13.03 3.65
C VAL A 385 -2.33 -12.34 4.90
N VAL A 386 -3.58 -12.60 5.27
CA VAL A 386 -4.24 -11.91 6.38
C VAL A 386 -3.75 -12.44 7.70
N ASP A 387 -3.37 -11.54 8.62
CA ASP A 387 -2.84 -11.86 9.95
C ASP A 387 -1.63 -12.82 9.93
N ARG A 388 -0.90 -12.88 8.81
CA ARG A 388 0.26 -13.79 8.63
C ARG A 388 1.61 -13.10 8.73
N GLY A 389 1.63 -11.78 8.86
CA GLY A 389 2.82 -10.98 8.98
C GLY A 389 3.40 -11.00 10.40
N THR A 390 4.21 -9.99 10.66
CA THR A 390 4.95 -9.86 11.91
C THR A 390 3.99 -9.69 13.11
N PRO A 391 4.12 -10.48 14.19
CA PRO A 391 3.33 -10.29 15.40
C PRO A 391 3.75 -9.04 16.18
N VAL A 392 2.79 -8.34 16.78
CA VAL A 392 3.09 -7.11 17.57
C VAL A 392 3.60 -7.41 18.97
N ASP A 393 3.17 -8.51 19.58
CA ASP A 393 3.59 -8.88 20.94
C ASP A 393 5.02 -9.47 20.99
N ASP A 394 5.57 -9.87 19.85
CA ASP A 394 6.91 -10.44 19.74
C ASP A 394 7.61 -9.98 18.44
N PRO A 395 7.96 -8.68 18.34
CA PRO A 395 8.53 -8.14 17.12
C PRO A 395 9.96 -8.67 16.87
N PRO A 396 10.37 -8.86 15.60
CA PRO A 396 11.72 -9.25 15.23
C PRO A 396 12.77 -8.31 15.81
N ALA A 397 13.94 -8.87 16.14
CA ALA A 397 15.07 -8.08 16.64
C ALA A 397 15.60 -7.07 15.59
N ASP A 398 15.50 -7.37 14.30
CA ASP A 398 15.81 -6.42 13.23
C ASP A 398 14.57 -5.55 12.94
N PRO A 399 14.61 -4.23 13.20
CA PRO A 399 13.47 -3.33 12.96
C PRO A 399 13.06 -3.28 11.48
N ASP A 400 13.93 -3.68 10.55
CA ASP A 400 13.60 -3.73 9.13
C ASP A 400 12.76 -4.94 8.72
N LEU A 401 12.50 -5.85 9.66
CA LEU A 401 11.54 -6.95 9.52
C LEU A 401 10.24 -6.69 10.30
N ALA A 402 10.20 -5.62 11.10
CA ALA A 402 9.03 -5.25 11.88
C ALA A 402 7.93 -4.70 10.97
N CYS A 403 6.69 -4.80 11.43
CA CYS A 403 5.56 -4.17 10.78
C CYS A 403 5.62 -2.63 10.87
N THR A 404 5.03 -1.93 9.91
CA THR A 404 4.80 -0.48 9.97
C THR A 404 3.50 -0.15 10.72
N ASP A 405 3.25 1.12 11.03
CA ASP A 405 2.05 1.55 11.78
C ASP A 405 0.82 1.76 10.87
N ASN A 406 1.03 1.92 9.56
CA ASN A 406 -0.02 2.20 8.58
C ASN A 406 0.15 1.41 7.27
N ASP A 407 -0.96 1.09 6.61
CA ASP A 407 -0.96 0.48 5.28
C ASP A 407 -0.79 1.50 4.14
N GLN A 408 -0.74 1.03 2.90
CA GLN A 408 -0.64 1.87 1.70
C GLN A 408 -1.74 2.93 1.64
N ARG A 409 -2.93 2.62 2.16
CA ARG A 409 -4.11 3.49 2.18
C ARG A 409 -4.12 4.42 3.40
N GLY A 410 -3.13 4.31 4.29
CA GLY A 410 -3.04 5.06 5.54
C GLY A 410 -3.96 4.54 6.64
N GLY A 411 -4.54 3.35 6.46
CA GLY A 411 -5.26 2.64 7.51
C GLY A 411 -4.31 2.17 8.61
N PRO A 412 -4.78 1.99 9.85
CA PRO A 412 -3.95 1.47 10.94
C PRO A 412 -3.63 -0.01 10.74
N ARG A 413 -2.51 -0.44 11.32
CA ARG A 413 -2.10 -1.85 11.44
C ARG A 413 -1.33 -2.09 12.75
N PRO A 414 -1.32 -3.32 13.28
CA PRO A 414 -2.08 -4.48 12.82
C PRO A 414 -3.57 -4.36 13.13
N LEU A 415 -4.39 -5.15 12.44
CA LEU A 415 -5.80 -5.41 12.74
C LEU A 415 -6.02 -6.92 12.85
N ASP A 416 -6.93 -7.36 13.74
CA ASP A 416 -7.33 -8.77 13.87
C ASP A 416 -8.47 -9.03 12.87
N ALA A 417 -8.11 -9.24 11.61
CA ALA A 417 -9.08 -9.37 10.53
C ALA A 417 -9.68 -10.77 10.47
N ASP A 418 -8.88 -11.81 10.72
CA ASP A 418 -9.35 -13.20 10.80
C ASP A 418 -10.11 -13.52 12.10
N LEU A 419 -10.16 -12.54 13.03
CA LEU A 419 -10.92 -12.58 14.28
C LEU A 419 -10.50 -13.74 15.20
N ASP A 420 -9.26 -14.23 15.11
CA ASP A 420 -8.74 -15.25 16.01
C ASP A 420 -8.45 -14.70 17.43
N GLY A 421 -8.48 -13.38 17.60
CA GLY A 421 -8.24 -12.67 18.85
C GLY A 421 -6.82 -12.14 19.02
N VAL A 422 -5.96 -12.30 18.01
CA VAL A 422 -4.57 -11.85 17.99
C VAL A 422 -4.31 -11.04 16.73
N ALA A 423 -4.32 -9.72 16.86
CA ALA A 423 -3.98 -8.83 15.76
C ALA A 423 -2.53 -9.04 15.30
N ARG A 424 -2.35 -9.33 14.01
CA ARG A 424 -1.05 -9.41 13.34
C ARG A 424 -1.12 -8.57 12.09
N CYS A 425 0.04 -8.13 11.61
CA CYS A 425 0.02 -7.40 10.36
C CYS A 425 -0.32 -8.32 9.21
N ASP A 426 -1.03 -7.79 8.23
CA ASP A 426 -1.16 -8.45 6.96
C ASP A 426 0.18 -8.45 6.21
N VAL A 427 0.38 -9.51 5.44
CA VAL A 427 1.49 -9.63 4.51
C VAL A 427 1.15 -8.84 3.25
N GLY A 428 1.95 -7.82 2.96
CA GLY A 428 1.80 -6.97 1.78
C GLY A 428 1.40 -5.53 2.09
N ALA A 429 1.02 -4.80 1.05
CA ALA A 429 0.78 -3.36 1.10
C ALA A 429 -0.47 -2.93 1.88
N ILE A 430 -1.41 -3.86 2.10
CA ILE A 430 -2.76 -3.57 2.57
C ILE A 430 -3.03 -4.30 3.87
N GLU A 431 -3.62 -3.59 4.83
CA GLU A 431 -4.18 -4.18 6.04
C GLU A 431 -5.68 -4.41 5.86
N THR A 432 -6.12 -5.64 6.07
CA THR A 432 -7.53 -6.03 6.00
C THR A 432 -8.20 -5.62 7.30
N ALA A 433 -9.39 -5.04 7.20
CA ALA A 433 -10.22 -4.81 8.37
C ALA A 433 -11.07 -6.05 8.65
N ALA A 434 -11.33 -6.31 9.92
CA ALA A 434 -12.32 -7.31 10.31
C ALA A 434 -13.68 -7.05 9.62
N PRO A 435 -14.43 -8.11 9.30
CA PRO A 435 -15.78 -7.97 8.75
C PRO A 435 -16.67 -7.17 9.71
N LEU A 436 -17.60 -6.39 9.14
CA LEU A 436 -18.57 -5.64 9.94
C LEU A 436 -19.52 -6.62 10.65
N PRO A 437 -19.82 -6.41 11.95
CA PRO A 437 -20.64 -7.35 12.68
C PRO A 437 -22.12 -7.24 12.33
N PHE A 438 -22.79 -8.38 12.18
CA PHE A 438 -24.24 -8.49 12.36
C PHE A 438 -24.55 -8.34 13.86
N VAL A 439 -25.29 -7.29 14.22
CA VAL A 439 -25.60 -6.98 15.63
C VAL A 439 -26.96 -7.53 16.01
N VAL A 440 -26.96 -8.64 16.75
CA VAL A 440 -28.17 -9.21 17.37
C VAL A 440 -28.72 -8.22 18.38
N ASN A 441 -29.89 -7.67 18.08
CA ASN A 441 -30.56 -6.65 18.88
C ASN A 441 -31.90 -7.13 19.45
N HIS A 442 -32.36 -8.32 19.07
CA HIS A 442 -33.59 -8.91 19.57
C HIS A 442 -33.37 -10.32 20.11
N TYR A 443 -33.73 -10.49 21.38
CA TYR A 443 -33.36 -11.65 22.20
C TYR A 443 -34.54 -12.55 22.55
N ALA A 444 -35.75 -11.98 22.59
CA ALA A 444 -36.93 -12.63 23.12
C ALA A 444 -37.55 -13.63 22.14
N ASP A 445 -37.40 -13.37 20.83
CA ASP A 445 -37.96 -14.22 19.78
C ASP A 445 -36.86 -14.93 18.99
N ASP A 446 -37.14 -16.18 18.63
CA ASP A 446 -36.35 -16.98 17.71
C ASP A 446 -37.02 -16.93 16.33
N LEU A 447 -36.54 -16.04 15.45
CA LEU A 447 -37.12 -15.80 14.13
C LEU A 447 -36.05 -15.98 13.05
N THR A 448 -36.48 -16.39 11.86
CA THR A 448 -35.60 -16.53 10.71
C THR A 448 -35.32 -15.19 10.05
N ASP A 449 -34.22 -15.13 9.32
CA ASP A 449 -33.99 -14.06 8.36
C ASP A 449 -35.05 -14.09 7.25
N ASP A 450 -35.47 -12.93 6.75
CA ASP A 450 -36.43 -12.80 5.64
C ASP A 450 -35.77 -13.12 4.30
N LEU A 451 -34.52 -12.70 4.09
CA LEU A 451 -33.78 -12.82 2.84
C LEU A 451 -32.30 -13.20 3.07
N PRO A 452 -32.02 -14.45 3.49
CA PRO A 452 -30.64 -14.90 3.70
C PRO A 452 -29.70 -14.61 2.53
N GLY A 453 -28.58 -13.96 2.82
CA GLY A 453 -27.49 -13.63 1.91
C GLY A 453 -27.62 -12.25 1.25
N ASP A 454 -28.52 -11.38 1.72
CA ASP A 454 -28.71 -10.03 1.21
C ASP A 454 -27.82 -8.96 1.87
N GLY A 455 -26.99 -9.39 2.83
CA GLY A 455 -26.10 -8.56 3.63
C GLY A 455 -26.78 -7.88 4.83
N GLN A 456 -28.02 -8.23 5.16
CA GLN A 456 -28.76 -7.65 6.29
C GLN A 456 -29.29 -8.74 7.22
N CYS A 457 -28.92 -8.67 8.49
CA CYS A 457 -29.62 -9.46 9.50
C CYS A 457 -30.98 -8.83 9.80
N ALA A 458 -32.04 -9.32 9.14
CA ALA A 458 -33.37 -8.78 9.26
C ALA A 458 -34.46 -9.86 9.16
N THR A 459 -35.27 -9.99 10.21
CA THR A 459 -36.46 -10.83 10.16
C THR A 459 -37.57 -10.17 9.33
N VAL A 460 -38.57 -10.96 8.93
CA VAL A 460 -39.89 -10.43 8.57
C VAL A 460 -40.33 -9.45 9.67
N PRO A 461 -40.93 -8.28 9.34
CA PRO A 461 -41.31 -7.29 10.33
C PRO A 461 -42.17 -7.87 11.45
N VAL A 462 -41.70 -7.74 12.69
CA VAL A 462 -42.45 -8.13 13.89
C VAL A 462 -43.51 -7.06 14.15
N PRO A 463 -44.80 -7.44 14.33
CA PRO A 463 -45.87 -6.47 14.56
C PRO A 463 -45.57 -5.52 15.73
N GLY A 464 -45.54 -4.22 15.44
CA GLY A 464 -45.29 -3.17 16.44
C GLY A 464 -43.81 -2.91 16.78
N ILE A 465 -42.87 -3.65 16.18
CA ILE A 465 -41.41 -3.46 16.38
C ILE A 465 -40.73 -3.15 15.04
N GLY A 466 -41.11 -3.82 13.96
CA GLY A 466 -40.42 -3.76 12.67
C GLY A 466 -39.46 -4.95 12.48
N PRO A 467 -38.61 -4.93 11.44
CA PRO A 467 -37.58 -5.94 11.26
C PRO A 467 -36.55 -5.85 12.39
N VAL A 468 -36.12 -7.00 12.88
CA VAL A 468 -35.14 -7.11 13.96
C VAL A 468 -34.05 -8.11 13.59
N CYS A 469 -32.92 -8.08 14.28
CA CYS A 469 -31.86 -9.08 14.13
C CYS A 469 -31.89 -10.02 15.33
N THR A 470 -32.34 -11.26 15.11
CA THR A 470 -32.24 -12.37 16.06
C THR A 470 -30.96 -13.16 15.81
N LEU A 471 -30.52 -14.00 16.76
CA LEU A 471 -29.36 -14.87 16.53
C LEU A 471 -29.59 -15.87 15.38
N ARG A 472 -30.81 -16.38 15.21
CA ARG A 472 -31.11 -17.28 14.10
C ARG A 472 -31.08 -16.55 12.76
N ALA A 473 -31.64 -15.34 12.68
CA ALA A 473 -31.55 -14.53 11.48
C ALA A 473 -30.08 -14.25 11.13
N ALA A 474 -29.28 -13.81 12.11
CA ALA A 474 -27.86 -13.56 11.90
C ALA A 474 -27.10 -14.79 11.38
N ILE A 475 -27.30 -15.97 11.97
CA ILE A 475 -26.62 -17.20 11.50
C ILE A 475 -27.12 -17.64 10.12
N MET A 476 -28.42 -17.46 9.83
CA MET A 476 -28.95 -17.75 8.50
C MET A 476 -28.33 -16.84 7.45
N GLU A 477 -28.15 -15.56 7.78
CA GLU A 477 -27.49 -14.59 6.93
C GLU A 477 -26.03 -14.98 6.66
N THR A 478 -25.24 -15.25 7.71
CA THR A 478 -23.83 -15.64 7.55
C THR A 478 -23.63 -16.96 6.83
N ASN A 479 -24.53 -17.94 7.00
CA ASN A 479 -24.45 -19.19 6.25
C ASN A 479 -24.71 -19.03 4.75
N ALA A 480 -25.33 -17.92 4.33
CA ALA A 480 -25.63 -17.61 2.95
C ALA A 480 -24.60 -16.65 2.31
N LEU A 481 -23.61 -16.19 3.10
CA LEU A 481 -22.52 -15.33 2.65
C LEU A 481 -21.21 -16.13 2.59
N PRO A 482 -20.32 -15.83 1.61
CA PRO A 482 -19.03 -16.48 1.54
C PRO A 482 -18.01 -15.83 2.49
N GLY A 483 -17.16 -16.65 3.11
CA GLY A 483 -16.01 -16.18 3.89
C GLY A 483 -16.29 -16.12 5.39
N LEU A 484 -15.43 -15.40 6.12
CA LEU A 484 -15.60 -15.20 7.55
C LEU A 484 -16.58 -14.05 7.81
N ASP A 485 -17.67 -14.37 8.50
CA ASP A 485 -18.59 -13.38 9.02
C ASP A 485 -18.47 -13.22 10.54
N TYR A 486 -19.09 -12.16 11.04
CA TYR A 486 -18.99 -11.78 12.44
C TYR A 486 -20.34 -11.41 13.04
N ILE A 487 -20.66 -12.00 14.19
CA ILE A 487 -21.87 -11.72 14.96
C ILE A 487 -21.48 -11.14 16.32
N ARG A 488 -22.12 -10.02 16.67
CA ARG A 488 -22.07 -9.39 18.00
C ARG A 488 -23.46 -9.16 18.57
N PHE A 489 -23.51 -8.77 19.83
CA PHE A 489 -24.73 -8.66 20.61
C PHE A 489 -24.90 -7.26 21.19
N ALA A 490 -26.02 -6.60 20.90
CA ALA A 490 -26.39 -5.38 21.63
C ALA A 490 -26.59 -5.70 23.13
N PRO A 491 -26.23 -4.83 24.08
CA PRO A 491 -26.40 -5.13 25.51
C PRO A 491 -27.84 -5.53 25.87
N SER A 492 -28.00 -6.62 26.64
CA SER A 492 -29.31 -7.14 27.05
C SER A 492 -29.25 -7.72 28.47
N ALA A 493 -30.38 -7.61 29.18
CA ALA A 493 -30.58 -8.25 30.50
C ALA A 493 -31.26 -9.62 30.41
N ILE A 494 -31.74 -10.00 29.23
CA ILE A 494 -32.41 -11.29 28.98
C ILE A 494 -31.54 -12.18 28.07
N PRO A 495 -31.61 -13.51 28.23
CA PRO A 495 -30.91 -14.42 27.35
C PRO A 495 -31.54 -14.42 25.94
N VAL A 496 -30.74 -14.81 24.94
CA VAL A 496 -31.26 -15.17 23.62
C VAL A 496 -32.08 -16.45 23.79
N ALA A 497 -33.35 -16.41 23.41
CA ALA A 497 -34.23 -17.57 23.44
C ALA A 497 -34.16 -18.31 22.10
N LEU A 498 -33.88 -19.62 22.14
CA LEU A 498 -34.07 -20.51 20.98
C LEU A 498 -35.31 -21.35 21.22
N THR A 499 -36.37 -21.08 20.44
CA THR A 499 -37.72 -21.62 20.65
C THR A 499 -38.31 -22.29 19.42
N LEU A 500 -37.73 -22.10 18.22
CA LEU A 500 -38.29 -22.65 16.99
C LEU A 500 -38.17 -24.19 16.97
N PRO A 501 -39.28 -24.95 16.95
CA PRO A 501 -39.21 -26.40 16.81
C PRO A 501 -38.73 -26.78 15.40
N VAL A 502 -38.23 -28.00 15.23
CA VAL A 502 -37.82 -28.50 13.91
C VAL A 502 -39.05 -28.64 13.00
N THR A 503 -39.16 -27.78 12.00
CA THR A 503 -40.19 -27.86 10.94
C THR A 503 -39.51 -27.80 9.58
N GLY A 504 -39.25 -28.96 8.98
CA GLY A 504 -38.52 -29.05 7.70
C GLY A 504 -37.03 -28.74 7.87
N SER A 505 -36.48 -27.85 7.03
CA SER A 505 -35.08 -27.40 7.08
C SER A 505 -34.83 -26.22 8.03
N VAL A 506 -35.88 -25.72 8.70
CA VAL A 506 -35.84 -24.54 9.56
C VAL A 506 -36.26 -24.91 10.99
N GLY A 507 -35.62 -24.29 11.98
CA GLY A 507 -35.84 -24.52 13.41
C GLY A 507 -34.92 -25.59 14.02
N GLY A 508 -35.07 -25.86 15.31
CA GLY A 508 -34.15 -26.68 16.08
C GLY A 508 -32.79 -26.01 16.27
N ALA A 509 -31.74 -26.84 16.37
CA ALA A 509 -30.37 -26.36 16.53
C ALA A 509 -29.98 -25.34 15.45
N LEU A 510 -29.29 -24.28 15.85
CA LEU A 510 -28.67 -23.34 14.94
C LEU A 510 -27.52 -24.05 14.22
N ARG A 511 -27.61 -24.15 12.90
CA ARG A 511 -26.57 -24.76 12.08
C ARG A 511 -25.61 -23.68 11.63
N ILE A 512 -24.30 -23.88 11.80
CA ILE A 512 -23.24 -22.99 11.33
C ILE A 512 -22.47 -23.74 10.26
N THR A 513 -22.68 -23.37 8.99
CA THR A 513 -22.14 -24.09 7.82
C THR A 513 -21.00 -23.36 7.12
N GLU A 514 -20.76 -22.10 7.49
CA GLU A 514 -19.67 -21.26 6.99
C GLU A 514 -18.72 -20.83 8.13
N ALA A 515 -17.58 -20.22 7.77
CA ALA A 515 -16.67 -19.63 8.75
C ALA A 515 -17.36 -18.48 9.50
N LEU A 516 -17.31 -18.52 10.83
CA LEU A 516 -18.10 -17.60 11.65
C LEU A 516 -17.42 -17.29 12.98
N ALA A 517 -17.31 -16.00 13.30
CA ALA A 517 -16.99 -15.53 14.63
C ALA A 517 -18.27 -15.03 15.34
N ILE A 518 -18.54 -15.56 16.54
CA ILE A 518 -19.61 -15.08 17.42
C ILE A 518 -18.99 -14.58 18.71
N GLU A 519 -19.19 -13.29 19.01
CA GLU A 519 -18.65 -12.68 20.21
C GLU A 519 -19.75 -12.09 21.11
N GLY A 520 -19.90 -12.69 22.30
CA GLY A 520 -20.76 -12.21 23.37
C GLY A 520 -20.20 -11.02 24.14
N ASN A 521 -21.05 -10.40 24.96
CA ASN A 521 -20.66 -9.32 25.86
C ASN A 521 -20.00 -9.85 27.13
N LEU A 522 -19.09 -9.07 27.70
CA LEU A 522 -18.50 -9.33 29.02
C LEU A 522 -19.02 -8.34 30.06
N VAL A 523 -19.26 -8.82 31.29
CA VAL A 523 -19.46 -7.98 32.47
C VAL A 523 -18.50 -8.48 33.55
N ASN A 524 -17.62 -7.59 34.02
CA ASN A 524 -16.56 -7.93 34.99
C ASN A 524 -15.71 -9.15 34.57
N GLY A 525 -15.40 -9.26 33.27
CA GLY A 525 -14.59 -10.35 32.71
C GLY A 525 -15.30 -11.71 32.59
N ARG A 526 -16.61 -11.79 32.86
CA ARG A 526 -17.42 -13.01 32.66
C ARG A 526 -18.40 -12.86 31.51
N PRO A 527 -18.77 -13.96 30.82
CA PRO A 527 -19.83 -13.95 29.82
C PRO A 527 -21.13 -13.36 30.35
N ALA A 528 -21.65 -12.34 29.68
CA ALA A 528 -22.93 -11.70 29.98
C ALA A 528 -24.00 -12.04 28.93
N THR A 529 -23.58 -12.42 27.73
CA THR A 529 -24.50 -12.94 26.71
C THR A 529 -24.78 -14.42 26.96
N THR A 530 -26.03 -14.75 27.30
CA THR A 530 -26.49 -16.14 27.45
C THR A 530 -27.38 -16.54 26.28
N ILE A 531 -27.13 -17.71 25.70
CA ILE A 531 -28.01 -18.38 24.72
C ILE A 531 -28.70 -19.54 25.43
N SER A 532 -30.04 -19.51 25.46
CA SER A 532 -30.87 -20.46 26.18
C SER A 532 -31.76 -21.25 25.22
N GLY A 533 -31.55 -22.56 25.17
CA GLY A 533 -32.47 -23.48 24.51
C GLY A 533 -33.77 -23.64 25.28
N GLN A 534 -34.88 -23.61 24.56
CA GLN A 534 -36.22 -23.99 25.03
C GLN A 534 -36.87 -25.01 24.10
N MET A 535 -36.10 -25.55 23.14
CA MET A 535 -36.53 -26.56 22.18
C MET A 535 -36.37 -27.95 22.79
N VAL A 536 -37.44 -28.76 22.76
CA VAL A 536 -37.41 -30.14 23.27
C VAL A 536 -36.68 -31.06 22.30
N GLY A 537 -35.77 -31.88 22.80
CA GLY A 537 -35.06 -32.87 21.97
C GLY A 537 -34.01 -32.27 21.02
N GLN A 538 -33.61 -31.02 21.21
CA GLN A 538 -32.65 -30.32 20.35
C GLN A 538 -31.46 -29.77 21.13
N ARG A 539 -30.29 -29.79 20.49
CA ARG A 539 -29.11 -29.05 20.92
C ARG A 539 -29.21 -27.57 20.53
N LEU A 540 -28.28 -26.74 21.00
CA LEU A 540 -28.26 -25.33 20.66
C LEU A 540 -27.59 -25.09 19.31
N LEU A 541 -26.37 -25.59 19.15
CA LEU A 541 -25.53 -25.36 17.96
C LEU A 541 -25.11 -26.69 17.31
N GLN A 542 -25.08 -26.68 15.98
CA GLN A 542 -24.49 -27.73 15.17
C GLN A 542 -23.53 -27.09 14.17
N VAL A 543 -22.27 -27.56 14.16
CA VAL A 543 -21.21 -27.03 13.30
C VAL A 543 -20.77 -28.12 12.31
N PRO A 544 -21.33 -28.18 11.09
CA PRO A 544 -20.86 -29.04 10.02
C PRO A 544 -20.16 -28.21 8.94
N THR A 545 -19.08 -27.52 9.31
CA THR A 545 -18.24 -26.77 8.36
C THR A 545 -17.21 -27.69 7.71
N THR A 546 -16.71 -27.36 6.51
CA THR A 546 -15.66 -28.16 5.83
C THR A 546 -14.42 -27.30 5.69
N ASP A 547 -13.32 -27.68 6.35
CA ASP A 547 -12.04 -26.94 6.34
C ASP A 547 -12.14 -25.46 6.75
N GLN A 548 -13.14 -25.13 7.57
CA GLN A 548 -13.36 -23.78 8.10
C GLN A 548 -13.41 -23.79 9.63
N THR A 549 -13.12 -22.62 10.19
CA THR A 549 -13.02 -22.39 11.62
C THR A 549 -14.20 -21.56 12.11
N VAL A 550 -14.78 -21.97 13.24
CA VAL A 550 -15.81 -21.22 13.96
C VAL A 550 -15.26 -20.78 15.32
N TYR A 551 -15.38 -19.50 15.63
CA TYR A 551 -14.93 -18.90 16.88
C TYR A 551 -16.12 -18.55 17.75
N LEU A 552 -16.23 -19.15 18.93
CA LEU A 552 -17.24 -18.78 19.92
C LEU A 552 -16.55 -18.18 21.14
N ARG A 553 -16.84 -16.90 21.41
CA ARG A 553 -16.14 -16.13 22.44
C ARG A 553 -17.10 -15.41 23.37
N ASN A 554 -16.81 -15.39 24.66
CA ASN A 554 -17.55 -14.61 25.68
C ASN A 554 -19.04 -14.98 25.79
N LEU A 555 -19.41 -16.25 25.59
CA LEU A 555 -20.81 -16.72 25.61
C LEU A 555 -21.08 -17.70 26.75
N ALA A 556 -22.31 -17.68 27.23
CA ALA A 556 -22.85 -18.69 28.12
C ALA A 556 -23.95 -19.50 27.40
N LEU A 557 -23.83 -20.82 27.33
CA LEU A 557 -24.78 -21.71 26.63
C LEU A 557 -25.47 -22.66 27.60
N ARG A 558 -26.81 -22.68 27.56
CA ARG A 558 -27.63 -23.53 28.45
C ARG A 558 -28.92 -24.04 27.81
N GLY A 559 -29.52 -25.05 28.45
CA GLY A 559 -30.86 -25.54 28.10
C GLY A 559 -30.93 -26.37 26.83
N GLY A 560 -29.79 -26.86 26.32
CA GLY A 560 -29.78 -27.83 25.25
C GLY A 560 -30.21 -29.21 25.74
N ASP A 561 -31.09 -29.89 24.99
CA ASP A 561 -31.74 -31.14 25.38
C ASP A 561 -31.64 -32.18 24.24
N ALA A 562 -30.45 -32.71 24.00
CA ALA A 562 -30.16 -33.64 22.89
C ALA A 562 -30.55 -35.10 23.24
N VAL A 563 -31.83 -35.35 23.51
CA VAL A 563 -32.35 -36.70 23.84
C VAL A 563 -32.05 -37.68 22.70
N GLY A 564 -31.32 -38.76 23.02
CA GLY A 564 -30.92 -39.78 22.03
C GLY A 564 -29.78 -39.36 21.08
N GLN A 565 -29.15 -38.20 21.32
CA GLN A 565 -28.06 -37.65 20.51
C GLN A 565 -26.85 -37.31 21.40
N VAL A 566 -25.76 -36.86 20.76
CA VAL A 566 -24.55 -36.35 21.43
C VAL A 566 -24.48 -34.82 21.36
N GLY A 567 -23.81 -34.19 22.32
CA GLY A 567 -23.57 -32.73 22.31
C GLY A 567 -24.81 -31.94 22.67
N GLY A 568 -25.09 -31.78 23.97
CA GLY A 568 -26.32 -31.12 24.43
C GLY A 568 -26.36 -29.63 24.09
N ALA A 569 -25.26 -28.90 24.25
CA ALA A 569 -25.13 -27.52 23.80
C ALA A 569 -24.66 -27.45 22.35
N ILE A 570 -23.49 -28.04 22.07
CA ILE A 570 -22.80 -27.94 20.79
C ILE A 570 -22.45 -29.34 20.29
N VAL A 571 -22.62 -29.54 19.00
CA VAL A 571 -21.91 -30.59 18.28
C VAL A 571 -20.98 -29.99 17.22
N LEU A 572 -19.76 -30.50 17.14
CA LEU A 572 -18.86 -30.30 16.01
C LEU A 572 -18.90 -31.57 15.15
N ALA A 573 -19.43 -31.47 13.94
CA ALA A 573 -19.49 -32.60 13.01
C ALA A 573 -18.29 -32.64 12.05
N SER A 574 -17.76 -31.48 11.70
CA SER A 574 -16.59 -31.32 10.83
C SER A 574 -16.06 -29.89 10.97
N GLY A 575 -14.81 -29.66 10.54
CA GLY A 575 -14.14 -28.36 10.65
C GLY A 575 -13.51 -28.13 12.02
N GLU A 576 -13.20 -26.87 12.33
CA GLU A 576 -12.57 -26.46 13.59
C GLU A 576 -13.51 -25.56 14.42
N LEU A 577 -13.48 -25.74 15.74
CA LEU A 577 -14.25 -24.94 16.69
C LEU A 577 -13.32 -24.44 17.80
N LEU A 578 -13.10 -23.13 17.85
CA LEU A 578 -12.37 -22.48 18.94
C LEU A 578 -13.36 -21.88 19.94
N LEU A 579 -13.17 -22.26 21.21
CA LEU A 579 -13.97 -21.78 22.33
C LEU A 579 -13.08 -20.95 23.26
N ASP A 580 -13.38 -19.66 23.40
CA ASP A 580 -12.67 -18.77 24.34
C ASP A 580 -13.65 -18.10 25.33
N ARG A 581 -13.30 -18.11 26.62
CA ARG A 581 -14.14 -17.60 27.72
C ARG A 581 -15.62 -18.01 27.58
N MET A 582 -15.87 -19.32 27.61
CA MET A 582 -17.22 -19.91 27.47
C MET A 582 -17.73 -20.49 28.80
N GLU A 583 -19.03 -20.36 29.06
CA GLU A 583 -19.73 -21.07 30.15
C GLU A 583 -20.75 -22.05 29.55
N LEU A 584 -20.58 -23.36 29.75
CA LEU A 584 -21.52 -24.39 29.27
C LEU A 584 -22.17 -25.10 30.47
N PHE A 585 -23.45 -24.88 30.71
CA PHE A 585 -24.14 -25.41 31.90
C PHE A 585 -25.60 -25.76 31.61
N ASP A 586 -26.21 -26.62 32.43
CA ASP A 586 -27.61 -27.07 32.26
C ASP A 586 -27.91 -27.60 30.85
N ASN A 587 -27.01 -28.42 30.29
CA ASN A 587 -27.18 -29.08 29.00
C ASN A 587 -27.23 -30.60 29.18
N PHE A 588 -28.06 -31.27 28.39
CA PHE A 588 -28.29 -32.71 28.43
C PHE A 588 -28.06 -33.35 27.05
N ALA A 589 -27.45 -34.54 27.05
CA ALA A 589 -27.31 -35.39 25.86
C ALA A 589 -27.52 -36.86 26.24
N GLY A 590 -28.30 -37.59 25.44
CA GLY A 590 -28.66 -38.98 25.74
C GLY A 590 -27.59 -40.02 25.41
N ALA A 591 -26.65 -39.71 24.50
CA ALA A 591 -25.65 -40.67 24.01
C ALA A 591 -24.19 -40.32 24.39
N GLY A 592 -23.87 -39.05 24.68
CA GLY A 592 -22.51 -38.62 25.03
C GLY A 592 -22.30 -37.11 24.87
N GLY A 593 -21.33 -36.53 25.62
CA GLY A 593 -21.02 -35.10 25.55
C GLY A 593 -22.19 -34.20 26.01
N GLY A 594 -22.47 -34.18 27.31
CA GLY A 594 -23.62 -33.45 27.88
C GLY A 594 -23.71 -31.98 27.47
N ALA A 595 -22.56 -31.32 27.29
CA ALA A 595 -22.46 -29.99 26.71
C ALA A 595 -21.88 -30.01 25.28
N LEU A 596 -20.71 -30.59 25.08
CA LEU A 596 -19.99 -30.59 23.81
C LEU A 596 -19.71 -32.03 23.35
N ALA A 597 -19.88 -32.29 22.06
CA ALA A 597 -19.42 -33.51 21.41
C ALA A 597 -18.76 -33.19 20.06
N VAL A 598 -17.71 -33.94 19.72
CA VAL A 598 -17.05 -33.92 18.40
C VAL A 598 -17.33 -35.26 17.72
N ILE A 599 -17.91 -35.23 16.53
CA ILE A 599 -18.33 -36.40 15.74
C ILE A 599 -17.89 -36.22 14.28
N GLY A 600 -16.58 -36.28 14.05
CA GLY A 600 -15.96 -36.19 12.74
C GLY A 600 -14.71 -37.04 12.71
#